data_AF-A0A2S5KXD6-F1
#
_entry.id   AF-A0A2S5KXD6-F1
#
_cell.length_a   1.000
_cell.length_b   1.000
_cell.length_c   1.000
_cell.angle_alpha   90.00
_cell.angle_beta   90.00
_cell.angle_gamma   90.00
#
_symmetry.space_group_name_H-M   'P 1'
#
loop_
_entity.id
_entity.type
_entity.pdbx_description
1 polymer ?
#
loop_
_entity_poly.entity_id
_entity_poly.type
_entity_poly.pdbx_seq_one_letter_code
_entity_poly.pdbx_strand_id
1 'polypeptide(L)'
;MSTKPTNHQKAKWWKSGYAWLVFGGPAIVVIASLTTVYIAVNGQDPLLTREENLGANTELSPAEKNALEPAIRARNHAATGVNTSDQ
;
A
#
# COMPACT_ATOMS: atom_id res chain seq x y z
N MET A 1 -40.86 50.16 -38.74
CA MET A 1 -40.66 48.79 -38.20
C MET A 1 -39.18 48.64 -37.86
N SER A 2 -38.79 48.69 -36.59
CA SER A 2 -37.37 48.60 -36.19
C SER A 2 -37.06 47.17 -35.74
N THR A 3 -36.29 46.43 -36.52
CA THR A 3 -35.86 45.06 -36.20
C THR A 3 -34.61 45.13 -35.34
N LYS A 4 -34.74 44.89 -34.03
CA LYS A 4 -33.59 44.71 -33.14
C LYS A 4 -32.80 43.46 -33.59
N PRO A 5 -31.48 43.54 -33.74
CA PRO A 5 -30.67 42.36 -34.00
C PRO A 5 -30.67 41.48 -32.75
N THR A 6 -31.25 40.29 -32.86
CA THR A 6 -31.11 39.22 -31.86
C THR A 6 -29.69 38.70 -31.93
N ASN A 7 -28.85 39.19 -31.03
CA ASN A 7 -27.49 38.72 -30.85
C ASN A 7 -27.55 37.25 -30.39
N HIS A 8 -27.28 36.31 -31.31
CA HIS A 8 -27.15 34.89 -31.00
C HIS A 8 -25.89 34.68 -30.13
N GLN A 9 -25.99 34.97 -28.84
CA GLN A 9 -24.91 34.66 -27.90
C GLN A 9 -24.82 33.14 -27.76
N LYS A 10 -23.78 32.56 -28.37
CA LYS A 10 -23.41 31.17 -28.15
C LYS A 10 -23.22 30.94 -26.64
N ALA A 11 -23.97 29.99 -26.09
CA ALA A 11 -23.83 29.61 -24.69
C ALA A 11 -22.37 29.21 -24.43
N LYS A 12 -21.77 29.78 -23.38
CA LYS A 12 -20.38 29.47 -23.01
C LYS A 12 -20.30 28.00 -22.60
N TRP A 13 -19.40 27.24 -23.21
CA TRP A 13 -19.31 25.78 -23.10
C TRP A 13 -19.15 25.27 -21.66
N TRP A 14 -18.46 26.02 -20.79
CA TRP A 14 -18.25 25.68 -19.38
C TRP A 14 -19.52 25.75 -18.51
N LYS A 15 -20.61 26.35 -19.02
CA LYS A 15 -21.93 26.30 -18.38
C LYS A 15 -22.68 25.00 -18.67
N SER A 16 -22.27 24.25 -19.70
CA SER A 16 -22.90 22.98 -20.05
C SER A 16 -22.42 21.86 -19.14
N GLY A 17 -23.34 21.05 -18.59
CA GLY A 17 -22.99 19.90 -17.73
C GLY A 17 -22.09 18.87 -18.43
N TYR A 18 -22.18 18.76 -19.76
CA TYR A 18 -21.32 17.85 -20.54
C TYR A 18 -19.84 18.20 -20.45
N ALA A 19 -19.48 19.49 -20.34
CA ALA A 19 -18.08 19.88 -20.17
C ALA A 19 -17.53 19.29 -18.86
N TRP A 20 -18.30 19.36 -17.78
CA TRP A 20 -17.92 18.81 -16.48
C TRP A 20 -17.82 17.29 -16.47
N LEU A 21 -18.58 16.56 -17.29
CA LEU A 21 -18.40 15.11 -17.41
C LEU A 21 -17.06 14.76 -18.06
N VAL A 22 -16.66 15.51 -19.10
CA VAL A 22 -15.39 15.29 -19.81
C VAL A 22 -14.18 15.61 -18.95
N PHE A 23 -14.24 16.67 -18.13
CA PHE A 23 -13.15 17.02 -17.21
C PHE A 23 -13.22 16.24 -15.89
N GLY A 24 -14.43 15.93 -15.42
CA GLY A 24 -14.68 15.27 -14.14
C GLY A 24 -14.21 13.82 -14.11
N GLY A 25 -14.43 13.06 -15.19
CA GLY A 25 -13.95 11.68 -15.30
C GLY A 25 -12.43 11.57 -15.06
N PRO A 26 -11.59 12.25 -15.87
CA PRO A 26 -10.14 12.28 -15.67
C PRO A 26 -9.73 12.86 -14.31
N ALA A 27 -10.38 13.93 -13.84
CA ALA A 27 -10.04 14.54 -12.55
C ALA A 27 -10.24 13.57 -11.37
N ILE A 28 -11.33 12.80 -11.37
CA ILE A 28 -11.61 11.79 -10.34
C ILE A 28 -10.55 10.70 -10.35
N VAL A 29 -10.13 10.22 -11.53
CA VAL A 29 -9.09 9.18 -11.64
C VAL A 29 -7.75 9.68 -11.09
N VAL A 30 -7.37 10.92 -11.38
CA VAL A 30 -6.15 11.53 -10.83
C VAL A 30 -6.22 11.58 -9.30
N ILE A 31 -7.32 12.07 -8.73
CA ILE A 31 -7.52 12.12 -7.27
C ILE A 31 -7.46 10.72 -6.66
N ALA A 32 -8.12 9.73 -7.28
CA ALA A 32 -8.09 8.34 -6.83
C ALA A 32 -6.66 7.78 -6.82
N SER A 33 -5.89 8.00 -7.88
CA SER A 33 -4.50 7.54 -7.96
C SER A 33 -3.61 8.12 -6.84
N LEU A 34 -3.74 9.42 -6.58
CA LEU A 34 -3.01 10.10 -5.50
C LEU A 34 -3.43 9.57 -4.13
N THR A 35 -4.72 9.29 -3.95
CA THR A 35 -5.27 8.73 -2.71
C THR A 35 -4.72 7.33 -2.45
N THR A 36 -4.66 6.48 -3.47
CA THR A 36 -4.04 5.14 -3.35
C THR A 36 -2.58 5.24 -2.95
N VAL A 37 -1.81 6.11 -3.61
CA VAL A 37 -0.39 6.32 -3.25
C VAL A 37 -0.25 6.84 -1.82
N TYR A 38 -1.09 7.79 -1.43
CA TYR A 38 -1.11 8.33 -0.06
C TYR A 38 -1.36 7.24 0.98
N ILE A 39 -2.35 6.37 0.76
CA ILE A 39 -2.63 5.25 1.67
C ILE A 39 -1.44 4.29 1.73
N ALA A 40 -0.84 3.97 0.58
CA ALA A 40 0.30 3.04 0.52
C ALA A 40 1.55 3.56 1.24
N VAL A 41 1.79 4.87 1.24
CA VAL A 41 2.93 5.48 1.93
C VAL A 41 2.67 5.60 3.44
N ASN A 42 1.45 5.94 3.84
CA ASN A 42 1.14 6.18 5.26
C ASN A 42 0.71 4.91 6.03
N GLY A 43 0.16 3.91 5.34
CA GLY A 43 -0.31 2.65 5.93
C GLY A 43 0.77 1.58 6.05
N GLN A 44 2.06 1.97 6.01
CA GLN A 44 3.15 1.03 6.22
C GLN A 44 3.15 0.63 7.70
N ASP A 45 2.75 -0.62 7.96
CA ASP A 45 2.94 -1.24 9.26
C ASP A 45 4.44 -1.10 9.62
N PRO A 46 4.81 -0.52 10.78
CA PRO A 46 6.19 -0.38 11.18
C PRO A 46 6.92 -1.70 10.96
N LEU A 47 7.94 -1.66 10.10
CA LEU A 47 8.75 -2.83 9.81
C LEU A 47 9.34 -3.28 11.14
N LEU A 48 8.82 -4.39 11.68
CA LEU A 48 9.43 -5.06 12.81
C LEU A 48 10.86 -5.39 12.38
N THR A 49 11.81 -4.59 12.86
CA THR A 49 13.23 -4.84 12.71
C THR A 49 13.47 -6.27 13.16
N ARG A 50 14.37 -6.98 12.48
CA ARG A 50 14.63 -8.39 12.78
C ARG A 50 14.98 -8.61 14.26
N GLU A 51 15.50 -7.57 14.89
CA GLU A 51 15.81 -7.41 16.31
C GLU A 51 14.59 -7.58 17.23
N GLU A 52 13.40 -7.10 16.86
CA GLU A 52 12.21 -7.10 17.74
C GLU A 52 11.31 -8.34 17.55
N ASN A 53 11.49 -9.08 16.45
CA ASN A 53 11.00 -10.46 16.35
C ASN A 53 11.86 -11.46 17.16
N LEU A 54 13.03 -11.02 17.66
CA LEU A 54 13.70 -11.67 18.80
C LEU A 54 13.10 -11.14 20.11
N GLY A 55 11.76 -11.15 20.21
CA GLY A 55 11.13 -11.20 21.52
C GLY A 55 11.77 -12.37 22.28
N ALA A 56 12.45 -12.04 23.37
CA ALA A 56 13.35 -12.91 24.14
C ALA A 56 14.79 -13.02 23.58
N ASN A 57 15.58 -11.98 23.78
CA ASN A 57 17.00 -12.13 24.19
C ASN A 57 17.10 -12.77 25.60
N THR A 58 16.32 -13.83 25.84
CA THR A 58 16.66 -14.83 26.83
C THR A 58 17.70 -15.69 26.14
N GLU A 59 18.84 -15.96 26.79
CA GLU A 59 19.79 -16.96 26.30
C GLU A 59 19.13 -18.34 26.32
N LEU A 60 18.28 -18.59 25.33
CA LEU A 60 17.60 -19.86 25.14
C LEU A 60 18.66 -20.88 24.76
N SER A 61 18.61 -22.03 25.41
CA SER A 61 19.42 -23.20 25.07
C SER A 61 19.27 -23.49 23.57
N PRO A 62 20.30 -24.05 22.90
CA PRO A 62 20.20 -24.46 21.50
C PRO A 62 18.91 -25.26 21.22
N ALA A 63 18.49 -26.12 22.17
CA ALA A 63 17.25 -26.89 22.05
C ALA A 63 15.97 -26.03 21.97
N GLU A 64 15.90 -24.96 22.76
CA GLU A 64 14.76 -24.04 22.78
C GLU A 64 14.72 -23.16 21.53
N LYS A 65 15.88 -22.74 21.02
CA LYS A 65 15.99 -22.00 19.75
C LYS A 65 15.50 -22.82 18.55
N ASN A 66 15.81 -24.12 18.54
CA ASN A 66 15.31 -25.04 17.50
C ASN A 66 13.79 -25.23 17.56
N ALA A 67 13.19 -25.15 18.75
CA ALA A 67 11.75 -25.26 18.93
C ALA A 67 10.97 -24.01 18.45
N LEU A 68 11.63 -22.84 18.41
CA LEU A 68 11.05 -21.57 17.95
C LEU A 68 11.30 -21.28 16.46
N GLU A 69 11.93 -22.20 15.72
CA GLU A 69 12.13 -22.00 14.28
C GLU A 69 10.80 -22.02 13.51
N PRO A 70 10.63 -21.14 12.49
CA PRO A 70 9.46 -21.16 11.63
C PRO A 70 9.21 -22.56 11.08
N ALA A 71 7.95 -23.02 11.11
CA ALA A 71 7.58 -24.40 10.78
C ALA A 71 8.12 -24.88 9.40
N ILE A 72 8.31 -23.96 8.45
CA ILE A 72 8.92 -24.24 7.14
C ILE A 72 10.40 -24.66 7.25
N ARG A 73 11.18 -24.07 8.17
CA ARG A 73 12.60 -24.40 8.39
C ARG A 73 12.75 -25.65 9.25
N ALA A 74 11.96 -25.75 10.31
CA ALA A 74 11.99 -26.89 11.24
C ALA A 74 11.78 -28.25 10.53
N ARG A 75 10.85 -28.32 9.56
CA ARG A 75 10.60 -29.56 8.80
C ARG A 75 11.82 -30.05 8.02
N ASN A 76 12.67 -29.15 7.55
CA ASN A 76 13.84 -29.50 6.73
C ASN A 76 15.10 -29.68 7.58
N HIS A 77 15.22 -28.99 8.72
CA HIS A 77 16.35 -29.13 9.65
C HIS A 77 16.23 -30.34 10.59
N ALA A 78 15.07 -30.99 10.70
CA ALA A 78 14.90 -32.23 11.46
C ALA A 78 15.80 -33.38 10.98
N ALA A 79 16.22 -33.36 9.70
CA ALA A 79 17.06 -34.40 9.10
C ALA A 79 18.58 -34.12 9.19
N THR A 80 18.99 -32.87 9.43
CA THR A 80 20.42 -32.48 9.42
C THR A 80 21.08 -32.38 10.79
N GLY A 81 20.30 -32.53 11.87
CA GLY A 81 20.81 -32.36 13.23
C GLY A 81 21.01 -30.89 13.57
N VAL A 82 20.69 -30.55 14.81
CA VAL A 82 20.88 -29.21 15.36
C VAL A 82 22.37 -28.88 15.44
N ASN A 83 22.75 -27.63 15.20
CA ASN A 83 24.13 -27.16 15.35
C ASN A 83 24.65 -27.53 16.75
N THR A 84 25.38 -28.63 16.86
CA THR A 84 26.22 -28.97 18.00
C THR A 84 27.43 -28.05 17.90
N SER A 85 27.36 -26.94 18.63
CA SER A 85 28.55 -26.15 18.94
C SER A 85 29.36 -26.91 19.99
N ASP A 86 30.08 -27.93 19.53
CA ASP A 86 31.29 -28.44 20.20
C ASP A 86 32.49 -27.75 19.55
N GLN A 87 32.85 -26.58 20.10
CA GLN A 87 34.21 -26.03 20.22
C GLN A 87 34.13 -24.85 21.20
#